data_AF-A0A7S1PVQ8-F1
#
_entry.id   AF-A0A7S1PVQ8-F1
#
_cell.length_a   1.000
_cell.length_b   1.000
_cell.length_c   1.000
_cell.angle_alpha   90.00
_cell.angle_beta   90.00
_cell.angle_gamma   90.00
#
_symmetry.space_group_name_H-M   'P 1'
#
loop_
_entity.id
_entity.type
_entity.pdbx_description
1 polymer ?
#
loop_
_entity_poly.entity_id
_entity_poly.type
_entity_poly.pdbx_seq_one_letter_code
_entity_poly.pdbx_strand_id
1 'polypeptide(L)'
;CGAAFTGPTCDKCIVNRKNPPLCNDCADGFGPYPFCYDLCEIISVSCVGPATKVEKNSQGDCVCTCEKGYQGNTCDQCLAGFSRDATTGKCVDRCEDPAITCSGNAVALTKDGSGGCV
;
A
#
# COMPACT_ATOMS: atom_id res chain seq x y z
N CYS A 1 23.80 10.80 8.89
CA CYS A 1 23.75 11.34 7.51
C CYS A 1 23.00 12.66 7.51
N GLY A 2 23.22 13.53 6.52
CA GLY A 2 22.36 14.71 6.30
C GLY A 2 20.96 14.30 5.80
N ALA A 3 20.02 15.25 5.73
CA ALA A 3 18.61 14.97 5.46
C ALA A 3 18.31 14.29 4.10
N ALA A 4 19.21 14.39 3.11
CA ALA A 4 19.02 13.78 1.79
C ALA A 4 19.63 12.37 1.65
N PHE A 5 20.29 11.85 2.69
CA PHE A 5 21.18 10.69 2.60
C PHE A 5 20.79 9.56 3.57
N THR A 6 21.01 8.32 3.16
CA THR A 6 20.75 7.10 3.94
C THR A 6 21.90 6.09 3.80
N GLY A 7 21.81 4.98 4.53
CA GLY A 7 22.81 3.91 4.54
C GLY A 7 23.94 4.12 5.56
N PRO A 8 24.78 3.08 5.78
CA PRO A 8 25.83 3.10 6.80
C PRO A 8 26.95 4.12 6.51
N THR A 9 27.15 4.47 5.24
CA THR A 9 28.19 5.39 4.74
C THR A 9 27.63 6.72 4.22
N CYS A 10 26.31 6.93 4.31
CA CYS A 10 25.65 8.16 3.84
C CYS A 10 25.88 8.51 2.36
N ASP A 11 26.07 7.51 1.51
CA ASP A 11 26.35 7.62 0.07
C ASP A 11 25.13 7.32 -0.81
N LYS A 12 24.03 6.87 -0.21
CA LYS A 12 22.77 6.60 -0.90
C LYS A 12 21.77 7.72 -0.65
N CYS A 13 20.95 8.02 -1.65
CA CYS A 13 19.85 8.95 -1.50
C CYS A 13 18.68 8.32 -0.74
N ILE A 14 17.95 9.13 0.03
CA ILE A 14 16.63 8.73 0.56
C ILE A 14 15.65 8.48 -0.60
N VAL A 15 14.57 7.76 -0.33
CA VAL A 15 13.67 7.20 -1.37
C VAL A 15 13.08 8.23 -2.35
N ASN A 16 12.85 9.48 -1.93
CA ASN A 16 12.31 10.54 -2.79
C ASN A 16 13.40 11.41 -3.47
N ARG A 17 14.67 11.00 -3.42
CA ARG A 17 15.82 11.72 -3.98
C ARG A 17 16.62 10.84 -4.93
N LYS A 18 17.27 11.46 -5.90
CA LYS A 18 18.19 10.80 -6.84
C LYS A 18 19.45 11.62 -7.08
N ASN A 19 20.35 11.07 -7.90
CA ASN A 19 21.65 11.64 -8.28
C ASN A 19 22.74 11.59 -7.17
N PRO A 20 23.14 10.39 -6.70
CA PRO A 20 24.29 10.26 -5.81
C PRO A 20 25.60 10.72 -6.51
N PRO A 21 26.58 11.27 -5.78
CA PRO A 21 26.64 11.41 -4.32
C PRO A 21 25.99 12.70 -3.81
N LEU A 22 25.27 13.45 -4.64
CA LEU A 22 24.75 14.78 -4.26
C LEU A 22 23.31 14.74 -3.75
N CYS A 23 22.49 13.79 -4.21
CA CYS A 23 21.08 13.67 -3.87
C CYS A 23 20.30 14.98 -4.07
N ASN A 24 20.66 15.71 -5.13
CA ASN A 24 20.22 17.08 -5.43
C ASN A 24 19.09 17.15 -6.45
N ASP A 25 18.39 16.04 -6.68
CA ASP A 25 17.22 15.97 -7.55
C ASP A 25 16.16 15.03 -6.96
N CYS A 26 14.91 15.17 -7.41
CA CYS A 26 13.81 14.33 -6.94
C CYS A 26 13.78 13.00 -7.70
N ALA A 27 13.51 11.90 -6.98
CA ALA A 27 13.23 10.62 -7.62
C ALA A 27 11.99 10.73 -8.55
N ASP A 28 11.83 9.81 -9.49
CA ASP A 28 10.70 9.85 -10.42
C ASP A 28 9.37 9.75 -9.65
N GLY A 29 8.39 10.56 -10.04
CA GLY A 29 7.11 10.70 -9.31
C GLY A 29 7.16 11.68 -8.14
N PHE A 30 8.29 12.33 -7.86
CA PHE A 30 8.42 13.33 -6.79
C PHE A 30 8.78 14.74 -7.31
N GLY A 31 8.28 15.78 -6.64
CA GLY A 31 8.58 17.18 -6.93
C GLY A 31 7.75 18.19 -6.10
N PRO A 32 8.04 19.49 -6.21
CA PRO A 32 9.26 20.09 -6.78
C PRO A 32 10.45 20.03 -5.81
N TYR A 33 11.67 20.18 -6.34
CA TYR A 33 12.88 20.39 -5.53
C TYR A 33 12.82 21.75 -4.80
N PRO A 34 13.31 21.90 -3.56
CA PRO A 34 14.07 20.95 -2.76
C PRO A 34 13.23 20.06 -1.85
N PHE A 35 11.90 20.01 -1.99
CA PHE A 35 11.08 19.24 -1.04
C PHE A 35 10.78 17.82 -1.51
N CYS A 36 10.64 17.62 -2.82
CA CYS A 36 10.35 16.32 -3.44
C CYS A 36 9.15 15.62 -2.80
N TYR A 37 8.00 16.29 -2.80
CA TYR A 37 6.72 15.71 -2.39
C TYR A 37 6.24 14.71 -3.44
N ASP A 38 5.40 13.76 -3.04
CA ASP A 38 4.76 12.85 -3.99
C ASP A 38 3.85 13.64 -4.94
N LEU A 39 4.03 13.45 -6.25
CA LEU A 39 3.21 14.10 -7.28
C LEU A 39 1.90 13.35 -7.54
N CYS A 40 1.74 12.14 -6.99
CA CYS A 40 0.60 11.25 -7.19
C CYS A 40 0.45 10.79 -8.66
N GLU A 41 1.58 10.59 -9.35
CA GLU A 41 1.61 10.24 -10.78
C GLU A 41 1.95 8.76 -11.03
N ILE A 42 2.61 8.11 -10.08
CA ILE A 42 3.12 6.74 -10.23
C ILE A 42 2.53 5.86 -9.14
N ILE A 43 1.72 4.86 -9.54
CA ILE A 43 1.04 3.94 -8.61
C ILE A 43 2.02 3.26 -7.65
N SER A 44 3.17 2.76 -8.15
CA SER A 44 4.15 2.05 -7.32
C SER A 44 4.91 2.97 -6.34
N VAL A 45 4.77 4.28 -6.47
CA VAL A 45 5.35 5.27 -5.55
C VAL A 45 4.33 5.65 -4.49
N SER A 46 3.10 5.94 -4.91
CA SER A 46 2.06 6.51 -4.04
C SER A 46 1.19 5.48 -3.33
N CYS A 47 1.07 4.27 -3.87
CA CYS A 47 0.22 3.22 -3.33
C CYS A 47 1.09 2.14 -2.68
N VAL A 48 0.72 1.74 -1.45
CA VAL A 48 1.40 0.68 -0.71
C VAL A 48 0.87 -0.68 -1.15
N GLY A 49 -0.45 -0.79 -1.29
CA GLY A 49 -1.11 -2.01 -1.73
C GLY A 49 -1.46 -2.02 -3.22
N PRO A 50 -2.07 -3.12 -3.68
CA PRO A 50 -2.50 -3.27 -5.06
C PRO A 50 -3.54 -2.21 -5.45
N ALA A 51 -3.22 -1.45 -6.49
CA ALA A 51 -4.03 -0.34 -6.97
C ALA A 51 -4.00 -0.26 -8.49
N THR A 52 -5.09 0.24 -9.06
CA THR A 52 -5.29 0.38 -10.51
C THR A 52 -5.10 1.81 -11.01
N LYS A 53 -5.19 2.78 -10.10
CA LYS A 53 -5.06 4.21 -10.38
C LYS A 53 -4.58 4.93 -9.12
N VAL A 54 -3.86 6.03 -9.30
CA VAL A 54 -3.59 7.02 -8.25
C VAL A 54 -4.05 8.39 -8.76
N GLU A 55 -4.63 9.19 -7.87
CA GLU A 55 -5.00 10.58 -8.15
C GLU A 55 -4.85 11.45 -6.90
N LYS A 56 -4.82 12.77 -7.11
CA LYS A 56 -4.74 13.74 -6.02
C LYS A 56 -6.15 14.17 -5.61
N ASN A 57 -6.46 14.12 -4.31
CA ASN A 57 -7.73 14.62 -3.80
C ASN A 57 -7.75 16.16 -3.72
N SER A 58 -8.88 16.73 -3.29
CA SER A 58 -9.02 18.19 -3.13
C SER A 58 -8.10 18.82 -2.08
N GLN A 59 -7.54 18.02 -1.18
CA GLN A 59 -6.64 18.42 -0.10
C GLN A 59 -5.17 18.32 -0.52
N GLY A 60 -4.87 17.70 -1.66
CA GLY A 60 -3.53 17.50 -2.18
C GLY A 60 -2.91 16.14 -1.85
N ASP A 61 -3.62 15.25 -1.15
CA ASP A 61 -3.14 13.91 -0.81
C ASP A 61 -3.33 12.94 -1.98
N CYS A 62 -2.41 11.98 -2.09
CA CYS A 62 -2.56 10.88 -3.03
C CYS A 62 -3.60 9.87 -2.53
N VAL A 63 -4.56 9.55 -3.39
CA VAL A 63 -5.61 8.55 -3.15
C VAL A 63 -5.58 7.53 -4.27
N CYS A 64 -5.48 6.27 -3.88
CA CYS A 64 -5.38 5.13 -4.76
C CYS A 64 -6.75 4.48 -4.96
N THR A 65 -7.06 4.11 -6.21
CA THR A 65 -8.18 3.21 -6.50
C THR A 65 -7.72 1.78 -6.33
N CYS A 66 -8.14 1.16 -5.22
CA CYS A 66 -7.66 -0.15 -4.81
C CYS A 66 -8.22 -1.30 -5.64
N GLU A 67 -7.43 -2.36 -5.78
CA GLU A 67 -7.93 -3.63 -6.29
C GLU A 67 -8.93 -4.27 -5.31
N LYS A 68 -9.68 -5.27 -5.81
CA LYS A 68 -10.67 -6.01 -5.01
C LYS A 68 -10.03 -6.54 -3.73
N GLY A 69 -10.72 -6.31 -2.60
CA GLY A 69 -10.28 -6.79 -1.28
C GLY A 69 -9.35 -5.84 -0.54
N TYR A 70 -8.94 -4.72 -1.15
CA TYR A 70 -8.12 -3.68 -0.53
C TYR A 70 -8.92 -2.38 -0.36
N GLN A 71 -8.56 -1.58 0.63
CA GLN A 71 -9.15 -0.28 0.94
C GLN A 71 -8.13 0.67 1.57
N GLY A 72 -8.56 1.92 1.79
CA GLY A 72 -7.73 2.99 2.33
C GLY A 72 -7.08 3.83 1.23
N ASN A 73 -6.59 5.02 1.59
CA ASN A 73 -6.04 5.97 0.61
C ASN A 73 -4.83 5.41 -0.16
N THR A 74 -4.10 4.46 0.42
CA THR A 74 -2.91 3.83 -0.17
C THR A 74 -3.07 2.33 -0.39
N CYS A 75 -4.29 1.80 -0.24
CA CYS A 75 -4.62 0.38 -0.37
C CYS A 75 -3.89 -0.54 0.62
N ASP A 76 -3.47 -0.01 1.76
CA ASP A 76 -2.72 -0.72 2.81
C ASP A 76 -3.62 -1.54 3.76
N GLN A 77 -4.95 -1.43 3.62
CA GLN A 77 -5.91 -2.13 4.45
C GLN A 77 -6.71 -3.15 3.65
N CYS A 78 -7.17 -4.21 4.32
CA CYS A 78 -8.14 -5.12 3.71
C CYS A 78 -9.54 -4.53 3.82
N LEU A 79 -10.29 -4.64 2.73
CA LEU A 79 -11.71 -4.29 2.69
C LEU A 79 -12.48 -5.15 3.70
N ALA A 80 -13.59 -4.63 4.23
CA ALA A 80 -14.48 -5.43 5.07
C ALA A 80 -14.85 -6.75 4.36
N GLY A 81 -14.77 -7.87 5.09
CA GLY A 81 -14.94 -9.22 4.54
C GLY A 81 -13.64 -9.86 4.00
N PHE A 82 -12.51 -9.15 4.01
CA PHE A 82 -11.20 -9.68 3.67
C PHE A 82 -10.27 -9.68 4.89
N SER A 83 -9.41 -10.67 4.99
CA SER A 83 -8.34 -10.77 6.00
C SER A 83 -6.97 -10.76 5.32
N ARG A 84 -5.97 -10.28 6.05
CA ARG A 84 -4.59 -10.32 5.58
C ARG A 84 -4.06 -11.74 5.79
N ASP A 85 -3.81 -12.46 4.71
CA ASP A 85 -3.18 -13.77 4.73
C ASP A 85 -1.79 -13.66 5.37
N ALA A 86 -1.55 -14.44 6.43
CA ALA A 86 -0.32 -14.32 7.21
C ALA A 86 0.95 -14.76 6.46
N THR A 87 0.80 -15.51 5.37
CA THR A 87 1.91 -16.10 4.61
C THR A 87 2.36 -15.21 3.46
N THR A 88 1.40 -14.68 2.71
CA THR A 88 1.61 -13.88 1.50
C THR A 88 1.46 -12.39 1.78
N GLY A 89 0.84 -12.02 2.90
CA GLY A 89 0.50 -10.64 3.24
C GLY A 89 -0.60 -10.04 2.37
N LYS A 90 -1.26 -10.82 1.49
CA LYS A 90 -2.33 -10.33 0.62
C LYS A 90 -3.67 -10.30 1.33
N CYS A 91 -4.56 -9.41 0.93
CA CYS A 91 -5.94 -9.47 1.36
C CYS A 91 -6.66 -10.60 0.61
N VAL A 92 -7.05 -11.62 1.35
CA VAL A 92 -7.83 -12.76 0.87
C VAL A 92 -9.23 -12.69 1.43
N ASP A 93 -10.18 -13.28 0.72
CA ASP A 93 -11.55 -13.34 1.21
C ASP A 93 -11.59 -14.10 2.53
N ARG A 94 -12.24 -13.54 3.55
CA ARG A 94 -12.23 -14.10 4.90
C ARG A 94 -12.81 -15.51 4.93
N CYS A 95 -13.75 -15.84 4.04
CA CYS A 95 -14.34 -17.18 4.01
C CYS A 95 -13.49 -18.20 3.24
N GLU A 96 -12.41 -17.74 2.59
CA GLU A 96 -11.42 -18.56 1.89
C GLU A 96 -10.08 -18.59 2.63
N ASP A 97 -9.96 -17.87 3.76
CA ASP A 97 -8.75 -17.81 4.56
C ASP A 97 -8.51 -19.15 5.29
N PRO A 98 -7.44 -19.89 4.95
CA PRO A 98 -7.15 -21.19 5.55
C PRO A 98 -6.80 -21.08 7.05
N ALA A 99 -6.47 -19.89 7.55
CA ALA A 99 -6.25 -19.65 8.97
C ALA A 99 -7.54 -19.56 9.78
N ILE A 100 -8.69 -19.31 9.13
CA ILE A 100 -10.00 -19.33 9.79
C ILE A 100 -10.51 -20.76 9.75
N THR A 101 -10.27 -21.48 10.84
CA THR A 101 -10.80 -22.83 11.03
C THR A 101 -12.17 -22.76 11.71
N CYS A 102 -13.16 -23.43 11.12
CA CYS A 102 -14.42 -23.73 11.78
C CYS A 102 -14.16 -24.44 13.12
N SER A 103 -14.66 -23.89 14.22
CA SER A 103 -14.61 -24.56 15.53
C SER A 103 -15.90 -25.35 15.78
N GLY A 104 -15.79 -26.59 16.27
CA GLY A 104 -16.96 -27.45 16.57
C GLY A 104 -17.46 -28.27 15.38
N ASN A 105 -18.79 -28.33 15.18
CA ASN A 105 -19.45 -29.13 14.12
C ASN A 105 -19.61 -28.39 12.78
N ALA A 106 -19.01 -27.20 12.63
CA ALA A 106 -19.12 -26.44 11.40
C ALA A 106 -18.32 -27.11 10.27
N VAL A 107 -18.99 -27.39 9.15
CA VAL A 107 -18.47 -28.19 8.01
C VAL A 107 -17.92 -27.33 6.88
N ALA A 108 -18.27 -26.05 6.83
CA ALA A 108 -17.77 -25.09 5.85
C ALA A 108 -17.96 -23.65 6.38
N LEU A 109 -17.08 -22.72 5.97
CA LEU A 109 -17.35 -21.28 6.04
C LEU A 109 -17.99 -20.86 4.72
N THR A 110 -19.21 -20.32 4.80
CA THR A 110 -19.92 -19.80 3.63
C THR A 110 -20.20 -18.32 3.81
N LYS A 111 -20.33 -17.58 2.72
CA LYS A 111 -20.78 -16.19 2.78
C LYS A 111 -22.27 -16.14 3.06
N ASP A 112 -22.68 -15.39 4.07
CA ASP A 112 -24.06 -14.97 4.23
C ASP A 112 -24.44 -13.86 3.22
N GLY A 113 -25.73 -13.55 3.13
CA GLY A 113 -26.25 -12.49 2.24
C GLY A 113 -25.82 -11.06 2.61
N SER A 114 -25.14 -10.90 3.75
CA SER A 114 -24.57 -9.64 4.26
C SER A 114 -23.04 -9.57 4.11
N GLY A 115 -22.40 -10.60 3.52
CA GLY A 115 -20.95 -10.66 3.34
C GLY A 115 -20.17 -11.10 4.59
N GLY A 116 -20.86 -11.55 5.64
CA GLY A 116 -20.26 -12.24 6.78
C GLY A 116 -19.98 -13.72 6.46
N CYS A 117 -19.08 -14.35 7.20
CA CYS A 117 -18.85 -15.79 7.09
C CYS A 117 -19.65 -16.54 8.18
N VAL A 118 -20.41 -17.55 7.79
CA VAL A 118 -21.25 -18.42 8.64
C VAL A 118 -20.98 -19.90 8.39
#